data_AF-A0A6J4FZ77-F1
#
_entry.id   AF-A0A6J4FZ77-F1
#
_cell.length_a   1.000
_cell.length_b   1.000
_cell.length_c   1.000
_cell.angle_alpha   90.00
_cell.angle_beta   90.00
_cell.angle_gamma   90.00
#
_symmetry.space_group_name_H-M   'P 1'
#
loop_
_entity.id
_entity.type
_entity.pdbx_description
1 polymer ?
#
loop_
_entity_poly.entity_id
_entity_poly.type
_entity_poly.pdbx_seq_one_letter_code
_entity_poly.pdbx_strand_id
1 'polypeptide(L)'
;MINSISASISGRLEVFDKRTREMWENISQDEFRSVKGMIERYHVTIGSALCGLTVKMSAFARMFPRPQSGGPIKRADFMMTEMIQGIDLIRDVDKQFSAH
;
A
#
# COMPACT_ATOMS: atom_id res chain seq x y z
N MET A 1 9.20 5.96 -4.57
CA MET A 1 7.73 5.87 -4.52
C MET A 1 7.26 4.47 -4.15
N ILE A 2 7.43 3.45 -5.01
CA ILE A 2 7.09 2.05 -4.68
C ILE A 2 7.81 1.59 -3.40
N ASN A 3 9.11 1.87 -3.26
CA ASN A 3 9.87 1.52 -2.04
C ASN A 3 9.29 2.13 -0.75
N SER A 4 8.64 3.30 -0.84
CA SER A 4 8.01 3.93 0.33
C SER A 4 6.72 3.22 0.72
N ILE A 5 5.93 2.75 -0.25
CA ILE A 5 4.74 1.95 0.01
C ILE A 5 5.14 0.57 0.53
N SER A 6 6.16 -0.07 -0.07
CA SER A 6 6.71 -1.33 0.43
C SER A 6 7.19 -1.20 1.88
N ALA A 7 7.95 -0.15 2.21
CA ALA A 7 8.39 0.11 3.58
C ALA A 7 7.21 0.33 4.55
N SER A 8 6.16 1.07 4.12
CA SER A 8 4.94 1.27 4.90
C SER A 8 4.22 -0.04 5.20
N ILE A 9 4.09 -0.91 4.19
CA ILE A 9 3.47 -2.24 4.34
C ILE A 9 4.31 -3.11 5.28
N SER A 10 5.64 -3.15 5.11
CA SER A 10 6.54 -3.89 5.99
C SER A 10 6.42 -3.44 7.45
N GLY A 11 6.42 -2.14 7.72
CA GLY A 11 6.24 -1.62 9.08
C GLY A 11 4.91 -2.04 9.72
N ARG A 12 3.82 -2.10 8.95
CA ARG A 12 2.53 -2.59 9.46
C ARG A 12 2.56 -4.07 9.81
N LEU A 13 3.24 -4.90 9.01
CA LEU A 13 3.41 -6.32 9.29
C LEU A 13 4.22 -6.55 10.57
N GLU A 14 5.25 -5.74 10.80
CA GLU A 14 6.03 -5.77 12.06
C GLU A 14 5.18 -5.37 13.27
N VAL A 15 4.39 -4.29 13.16
CA VAL A 15 3.46 -3.87 14.22
C VAL A 15 2.41 -4.95 14.49
N PHE A 16 1.90 -5.61 13.44
CA PHE A 16 0.95 -6.71 13.56
C PHE A 16 1.57 -7.89 14.34
N ASP A 17 2.78 -8.34 13.97
CA ASP A 17 3.46 -9.44 14.66
C ASP A 17 3.67 -9.11 16.14
N LYS A 18 4.17 -7.90 16.44
CA LYS A 18 4.38 -7.44 17.82
C LYS A 18 3.08 -7.43 18.62
N ARG A 19 2.02 -6.77 18.13
CA ARG A 19 0.74 -6.62 18.85
C ARG A 19 0.04 -7.96 19.04
N THR A 20 0.17 -8.89 18.10
CA THR A 20 -0.41 -10.23 18.22
C THR A 20 0.29 -11.05 19.29
N ARG A 21 1.62 -10.96 19.39
CA ARG A 21 2.38 -11.60 20.49
C ARG A 21 2.00 -11.03 21.85
N GLU A 22 1.93 -9.70 21.98
CA GLU A 22 1.55 -9.02 23.22
C GLU A 22 0.13 -9.42 23.68
N MET A 23 -0.83 -9.50 22.76
CA MET A 23 -2.19 -9.98 23.04
C MET A 23 -2.20 -11.44 23.53
N TRP A 24 -1.37 -12.31 22.95
CA TRP A 24 -1.34 -13.72 23.31
C TRP A 24 -0.76 -13.97 24.72
N GLU A 25 0.20 -13.15 25.15
CA GLU A 25 0.78 -13.20 26.50
C GLU A 25 -0.20 -12.69 27.58
N ASN A 26 -1.08 -11.73 27.26
CA ASN A 26 -2.02 -11.12 28.21
C ASN A 26 -3.42 -10.97 27.62
N ILE A 27 -4.09 -12.10 27.35
CA ILE A 27 -5.36 -12.09 26.62
C ILE A 27 -6.51 -11.49 27.44
N SER A 28 -7.07 -10.40 26.94
CA SER A 28 -8.28 -9.74 27.46
C SER A 28 -9.26 -9.41 26.33
N GLN A 29 -10.52 -9.09 26.66
CA GLN A 29 -11.47 -8.66 25.63
C GLN A 29 -11.04 -7.38 24.92
N ASP A 30 -10.40 -6.46 25.64
CA ASP A 30 -9.97 -5.17 25.09
C ASP A 30 -8.79 -5.35 24.15
N GLU A 31 -7.82 -6.20 24.50
CA GLU A 31 -6.70 -6.55 23.62
C GLU A 31 -7.18 -7.27 22.35
N PHE A 32 -8.11 -8.21 22.48
CA PHE A 32 -8.69 -8.88 21.33
C PHE A 32 -9.42 -7.90 20.39
N ARG A 33 -10.23 -6.97 20.94
CA ARG A 33 -10.91 -5.94 20.14
C ARG A 33 -9.93 -4.99 19.46
N SER A 34 -8.85 -4.63 20.15
CA SER A 34 -7.76 -3.79 19.63
C SER A 34 -7.04 -4.44 18.45
N VAL A 35 -6.62 -5.70 18.59
CA VAL A 35 -5.96 -6.46 17.51
C VAL A 35 -6.91 -6.71 16.35
N LYS A 36 -8.17 -7.08 16.61
CA LYS A 36 -9.19 -7.23 15.56
C LYS A 36 -9.35 -5.93 14.75
N GLY A 37 -9.54 -4.79 15.42
CA GLY A 37 -9.69 -3.51 14.75
C GLY A 37 -8.46 -3.11 13.93
N MET A 38 -7.26 -3.44 14.41
CA MET A 38 -6.02 -3.26 13.65
C MET A 38 -6.00 -4.12 12.38
N ILE A 39 -6.36 -5.41 12.47
CA ILE A 39 -6.42 -6.33 11.31
C ILE A 39 -7.41 -5.82 10.25
N GLU A 40 -8.62 -5.44 10.67
CA GLU A 40 -9.65 -4.92 9.77
C GLU A 40 -9.18 -3.66 9.03
N ARG A 41 -8.51 -2.73 9.75
CA ARG A 41 -7.91 -1.54 9.12
C ARG A 41 -6.79 -1.90 8.15
N TYR A 42 -5.91 -2.83 8.51
CA TYR A 42 -4.79 -3.22 7.65
C TYR A 42 -5.26 -3.90 6.36
N HIS A 43 -6.33 -4.69 6.40
CA HIS A 43 -6.90 -5.27 5.17
C HIS A 43 -7.33 -4.20 4.17
N VAL A 44 -7.98 -3.13 4.64
CA VAL A 44 -8.39 -2.02 3.78
C VAL A 44 -7.16 -1.29 3.24
N THR A 45 -6.22 -0.93 4.11
CA THR A 45 -5.06 -0.11 3.74
C THR A 45 -4.08 -0.85 2.83
N ILE A 46 -3.66 -2.07 3.22
CA ILE A 46 -2.74 -2.90 2.44
C ILE A 46 -3.42 -3.33 1.13
N GLY A 47 -4.69 -3.75 1.20
CA GLY A 47 -5.45 -4.15 0.02
C GLY A 47 -5.59 -3.03 -1.00
N SER A 48 -5.93 -1.82 -0.55
CA SER A 48 -6.04 -0.65 -1.42
C SER A 48 -4.69 -0.28 -2.05
N ALA A 49 -3.60 -0.33 -1.26
CA ALA A 49 -2.26 -0.04 -1.76
C ALA A 49 -1.79 -1.04 -2.82
N LEU A 50 -1.93 -2.34 -2.54
CA LEU A 50 -1.55 -3.39 -3.48
C LEU A 50 -2.40 -3.33 -4.74
N CYS A 51 -3.73 -3.22 -4.60
CA CYS A 51 -4.65 -3.14 -5.73
C CYS A 51 -4.32 -1.95 -6.65
N GLY A 52 -4.18 -0.74 -6.08
CA GLY A 52 -3.88 0.46 -6.84
C GLY A 52 -2.51 0.38 -7.54
N LEU A 53 -1.49 -0.15 -6.85
CA LEU A 53 -0.17 -0.37 -7.46
C LEU A 53 -0.25 -1.36 -8.63
N THR A 54 -0.95 -2.48 -8.46
CA THR A 54 -1.14 -3.47 -9.53
C THR A 54 -1.81 -2.84 -10.74
N VAL A 55 -2.92 -2.11 -10.56
CA VAL A 55 -3.65 -1.46 -11.66
C VAL A 55 -2.73 -0.49 -12.42
N LYS A 56 -1.95 0.33 -11.70
CA LYS A 56 -1.06 1.32 -12.30
C LYS A 56 0.11 0.66 -13.03
N MET A 57 0.74 -0.34 -12.43
CA MET A 57 1.82 -1.11 -13.07
C MET A 57 1.33 -1.86 -14.31
N SER A 58 0.15 -2.46 -14.26
CA SER A 58 -0.48 -3.11 -15.41
C SER A 58 -0.80 -2.12 -16.53
N ALA A 59 -1.27 -0.91 -16.19
CA ALA A 59 -1.51 0.15 -17.18
C ALA A 59 -0.21 0.58 -17.87
N PHE A 60 0.88 0.75 -17.12
CA PHE A 60 2.20 1.06 -17.68
C PHE A 60 2.69 -0.05 -18.62
N ALA A 61 2.61 -1.32 -18.18
CA ALA A 61 3.03 -2.47 -18.98
C ALA A 61 2.21 -2.62 -20.27
N ARG A 62 0.91 -2.30 -20.22
CA ARG A 62 0.03 -2.31 -21.40
C ARG A 62 0.34 -1.16 -22.37
N MET A 63 0.67 0.02 -21.85
CA MET A 63 1.05 1.18 -22.66
C MET A 63 2.42 0.99 -23.34
N PHE A 64 3.36 0.35 -22.63
CA PHE A 64 4.73 0.13 -23.08
C PHE A 64 5.11 -1.37 -23.07
N PRO A 65 4.49 -2.20 -23.96
CA PRO A 65 4.62 -3.65 -23.90
C PRO A 65 5.99 -4.17 -24.35
N ARG A 66 6.81 -3.34 -25.00
CA ARG A 66 8.17 -3.68 -25.43
C ARG A 66 9.15 -2.61 -24.94
N PRO A 67 10.45 -2.93 -24.79
CA PRO A 67 11.46 -1.95 -24.43
C PRO A 67 11.51 -0.74 -25.38
N GLN A 68 11.22 -0.97 -26.67
CA GLN A 68 11.18 0.05 -27.73
C GLN A 68 9.88 0.88 -27.71
N SER A 69 8.83 0.43 -27.02
CA SER A 69 7.52 1.08 -27.04
C SER A 69 7.58 2.36 -26.22
N GLY A 70 7.29 3.49 -26.87
CA GLY A 70 7.32 4.82 -26.27
C GLY A 70 8.74 5.31 -25.99
N GLY A 71 9.15 6.39 -26.66
CA GLY A 71 10.42 7.05 -26.35
C GLY A 71 10.46 7.58 -24.91
N PRO A 72 11.65 7.90 -24.38
CA PRO A 72 11.83 8.34 -22.99
C PRO A 72 10.86 9.44 -22.54
N ILE A 73 10.59 10.42 -23.42
CA ILE A 73 9.65 11.52 -23.15
C ILE A 73 8.22 10.99 -22.94
N LYS A 74 7.72 10.10 -23.80
CA LYS A 74 6.36 9.54 -23.65
C LYS A 74 6.21 8.71 -22.38
N ARG A 75 7.28 8.02 -21.97
CA ARG A 75 7.29 7.25 -20.71
C ARG A 75 7.27 8.19 -19.50
N ALA A 76 8.08 9.24 -19.53
CA ALA A 76 8.10 10.25 -18.48
C ALA A 76 6.75 10.95 -18.34
N ASP A 77 6.12 11.32 -19.46
CA ASP A 77 4.81 11.94 -19.49
C ASP A 77 3.73 11.03 -18.87
N PHE A 78 3.68 9.76 -19.27
CA PHE A 78 2.79 8.77 -18.66
C PHE A 78 3.07 8.57 -17.17
N MET A 79 4.34 8.58 -16.76
CA MET A 79 4.67 8.48 -15.33
C MET A 79 4.13 9.67 -14.54
N MET A 80 4.29 10.89 -15.04
CA MET A 80 3.82 12.10 -14.35
C MET A 80 2.30 12.18 -14.27
N THR A 81 1.61 11.86 -15.37
CA THR A 81 0.16 12.03 -15.49
C THR A 81 -0.62 10.85 -14.92
N GLU A 82 -0.22 9.62 -15.22
CA GLU A 82 -1.01 8.44 -14.86
C GLU A 82 -0.50 7.74 -13.60
N MET A 83 0.83 7.61 -13.46
CA MET A 83 1.41 6.83 -12.36
C MET A 83 1.49 7.64 -11.07
N ILE A 84 2.19 8.77 -11.09
CA ILE A 84 2.50 9.57 -9.89
C ILE A 84 1.21 10.05 -9.22
N GLN A 85 0.30 10.66 -10.00
CA GLN A 85 -0.99 11.11 -9.49
C GLN A 85 -1.80 9.97 -8.85
N GLY A 86 -1.84 8.80 -9.52
CA GLY A 86 -2.55 7.64 -9.00
C GLY A 86 -1.94 7.07 -7.72
N ILE A 87 -0.61 7.09 -7.61
CA ILE A 87 0.09 6.58 -6.44
C ILE A 87 0.03 7.57 -5.26
N ASP A 88 -0.01 8.88 -5.52
CA ASP A 88 -0.24 9.86 -4.47
C ASP A 88 -1.61 9.69 -3.80
N LEU A 89 -2.66 9.38 -4.58
CA LEU A 89 -3.97 9.05 -4.03
C LEU A 89 -3.93 7.82 -3.11
N ILE A 90 -3.21 6.77 -3.53
CA ILE A 90 -2.99 5.57 -2.72
C ILE A 90 -2.30 5.92 -1.39
N ARG A 91 -1.28 6.79 -1.44
CA ARG A 91 -0.55 7.23 -0.25
C ARG A 91 -1.44 8.04 0.69
N ASP A 92 -2.35 8.85 0.17
CA ASP A 92 -3.22 9.67 1.01
C ASP A 92 -4.29 8.83 1.72
N VAL A 93 -4.82 7.80 1.04
CA VAL A 93 -5.63 6.74 1.68
C VAL A 93 -4.82 6.06 2.78
N ASP A 94 -3.57 5.67 2.48
CA ASP A 94 -2.67 5.04 3.44
C ASP A 94 -2.50 5.87 4.73
N LYS A 95 -2.33 7.19 4.58
CA LYS A 95 -2.20 8.13 5.71
C LYS A 95 -3.49 8.28 6.51
N GLN A 96 -4.64 8.39 5.85
CA GLN A 96 -5.94 8.54 6.52
C GLN A 96 -6.25 7.38 7.47
N PHE A 97 -5.90 6.15 7.07
CA PHE A 97 -6.13 4.96 7.87
C PHE A 97 -5.01 4.65 8.88
N SER A 98 -3.90 5.39 8.86
CA SER A 98 -2.79 5.24 9.82
C SER A 98 -2.84 6.21 10.99
N ALA A 99 -3.68 7.24 10.92
CA ALA A 99 -3.73 8.33 11.89
C ALA A 99 -4.67 8.07 13.09
N HIS A 100 -5.24 6.87 13.24
CA HIS A 100 -6.16 6.46 14.31
C HIS A 100 -5.78 5.07 14.82
#